data_AF-A0A378Q0T7-F1
#
_entry.id   AF-A0A378Q0T7-F1
#
_cell.length_a   1.000
_cell.length_b   1.000
_cell.length_c   1.000
_cell.angle_alpha   90.00
_cell.angle_beta   90.00
_cell.angle_gamma   90.00
#
_symmetry.space_group_name_H-M   'P 1'
#
loop_
_entity.id
_entity.type
_entity.pdbx_description
1 polymer ?
#
loop_
_entity_poly.entity_id
_entity_poly.type
_entity_poly.pdbx_seq_one_letter_code
_entity_poly.pdbx_strand_id
1 'polypeptide(L)'
;MPNLIRLETILAQNLTLHRAKINCISQMIIGLITAQSSNLKKIARHFPNTTQTDSNYRRIQRFLADTELDEHQIASLIYNLFGLDKVTLTIDRTN
;
A
#
# COMPACT_ATOMS: atom_id res chain seq x y z
N MET A 1 5.51 11.87 10.37
CA MET A 1 4.17 12.27 9.86
C MET A 1 3.10 11.45 10.59
N PRO A 2 2.19 12.08 11.34
CA PRO A 2 1.18 11.36 12.14
C PRO A 2 0.33 10.37 11.32
N ASN A 3 -0.04 10.76 10.10
CA ASN A 3 -0.86 9.94 9.20
C ASN A 3 -0.15 8.67 8.71
N LEU A 4 1.18 8.70 8.55
CA LEU A 4 1.95 7.53 8.14
C LEU A 4 1.97 6.47 9.25
N ILE A 5 2.20 6.89 10.50
CA ILE A 5 2.25 5.97 11.66
C ILE A 5 0.88 5.33 11.88
N ARG A 6 -0.19 6.10 11.75
CA ARG A 6 -1.56 5.59 11.83
C ARG A 6 -1.84 4.56 10.72
N LEU A 7 -1.45 4.86 9.49
CA LEU A 7 -1.60 3.94 8.36
C LEU A 7 -0.80 2.65 8.59
N GLU A 8 0.46 2.73 9.00
CA GLU A 8 1.28 1.57 9.32
C GLU A 8 0.64 0.69 10.40
N THR A 9 0.05 1.32 11.43
CA THR A 9 -0.63 0.61 12.52
C THR A 9 -1.85 -0.15 12.01
N ILE A 10 -2.71 0.50 11.22
CA ILE A 10 -3.90 -0.13 10.63
C ILE A 10 -3.48 -1.30 9.73
N LEU A 11 -2.48 -1.11 8.87
CA LEU A 11 -2.01 -2.17 7.99
C LEU A 11 -1.38 -3.33 8.76
N ALA A 12 -0.58 -3.07 9.80
CA ALA A 12 0.03 -4.12 10.63
C ALA A 12 -0.99 -4.94 11.42
N GLN A 13 -2.15 -4.37 11.76
CA GLN A 13 -3.23 -5.08 12.45
C GLN A 13 -4.03 -6.00 11.53
N ASN A 14 -4.05 -5.73 10.22
CA ASN A 14 -4.89 -6.45 9.28
C ASN A 14 -4.09 -7.33 8.30
N LEU A 15 -2.81 -7.04 8.08
CA LEU A 15 -1.96 -7.76 7.13
C LEU A 15 -0.84 -8.50 7.85
N THR A 16 -0.67 -9.79 7.52
CA THR A 16 0.40 -10.62 8.06
C THR A 16 1.68 -10.40 7.24
N LEU A 17 2.28 -9.22 7.38
CA LEU A 17 3.51 -8.84 6.69
C LEU A 17 4.60 -8.45 7.69
N HIS A 18 5.87 -8.72 7.34
CA HIS A 18 6.99 -8.20 8.12
C HIS A 18 7.00 -6.67 8.15
N ARG A 19 7.52 -6.10 9.25
CA ARG A 19 7.56 -4.64 9.49
C ARG A 19 8.13 -3.84 8.31
N ALA A 20 9.18 -4.35 7.64
CA ALA A 20 9.78 -3.67 6.50
C ALA A 20 8.84 -3.57 5.28
N LYS A 21 7.99 -4.58 5.08
CA LYS A 21 6.94 -4.64 4.04
C LYS A 21 5.79 -3.70 4.41
N ILE A 22 5.32 -3.71 5.67
CA ILE A 22 4.31 -2.74 6.17
C ILE A 22 4.76 -1.30 5.97
N ASN A 23 6.00 -0.97 6.35
CA ASN A 23 6.55 0.36 6.15
C ASN A 23 6.66 0.72 4.66
N CYS A 24 7.01 -0.25 3.80
CA CYS A 24 7.07 -0.03 2.36
C CYS A 24 5.70 0.27 1.76
N ILE A 25 4.69 -0.60 2.00
CA ILE A 25 3.34 -0.41 1.44
C ILE A 25 2.70 0.88 1.96
N SER A 26 2.94 1.26 3.22
CA SER A 26 2.43 2.51 3.79
C SER A 26 2.97 3.74 3.05
N GLN A 27 4.28 3.75 2.75
CA GLN A 27 4.90 4.80 1.95
C GLN A 27 4.44 4.76 0.48
N MET A 28 4.20 3.56 -0.08
CA MET A 28 3.65 3.40 -1.42
C MET A 28 2.25 3.98 -1.54
N ILE A 29 1.35 3.72 -0.59
CA ILE A 29 -0.02 4.26 -0.61
C ILE A 29 0.01 5.80 -0.57
N ILE A 30 0.79 6.40 0.33
CA ILE A 30 0.94 7.86 0.39
C ILE A 30 1.54 8.39 -0.91
N GLY A 31 2.57 7.73 -1.43
CA GLY A 31 3.22 8.11 -2.68
C GLY A 31 2.29 8.02 -3.89
N LEU A 32 1.44 7.00 -3.96
CA LEU A 32 0.43 6.81 -5.01
C LEU A 32 -0.61 7.94 -4.98
N ILE A 33 -1.15 8.23 -3.79
CA ILE A 33 -2.15 9.30 -3.59
C ILE A 33 -1.56 10.66 -3.97
N THR A 34 -0.31 10.91 -3.58
CA THR A 34 0.36 12.19 -3.83
C THR A 34 0.77 12.35 -5.29
N ALA A 35 1.29 11.28 -5.90
CA ALA A 35 1.78 11.30 -7.29
C ALA A 35 0.64 11.27 -8.32
N GLN A 36 -0.52 10.74 -7.95
CA GLN A 36 -1.66 10.49 -8.84
C GLN A 36 -1.23 9.75 -10.12
N SER A 37 -0.34 8.77 -9.96
CA SER A 37 0.28 8.05 -11.08
C SER A 37 0.69 6.65 -10.67
N SER A 38 0.53 5.71 -11.59
CA SER A 38 1.06 4.34 -11.46
C SER A 38 2.56 4.24 -11.75
N ASN A 39 3.21 5.33 -12.21
CA ASN A 39 4.65 5.31 -12.48
C ASN A 39 5.45 5.18 -11.17
N LEU A 40 6.13 4.05 -10.98
CA LEU A 40 6.84 3.76 -9.73
C LEU A 40 7.94 4.77 -9.39
N LYS A 41 8.58 5.39 -10.40
CA LYS A 41 9.60 6.42 -10.17
C LYS A 41 8.98 7.73 -9.68
N LYS A 42 7.76 8.07 -10.14
CA LYS A 42 6.99 9.19 -9.58
C LYS A 42 6.57 8.89 -8.15
N ILE A 43 6.05 7.69 -7.86
CA ILE A 43 5.69 7.26 -6.50
C ILE A 43 6.90 7.35 -5.55
N ALA A 44 8.07 6.85 -5.98
CA ALA A 44 9.30 6.83 -5.19
C ALA A 44 9.79 8.22 -4.76
N ARG A 45 9.49 9.28 -5.53
CA ARG A 45 9.83 10.67 -5.19
C ARG A 45 9.02 11.22 -4.01
N HIS A 46 7.86 10.61 -3.75
CA HIS A 46 6.94 11.04 -2.69
C HIS A 46 7.04 10.16 -1.43
N PHE A 47 8.03 9.27 -1.35
CA PHE A 47 8.30 8.55 -0.10
C PHE A 47 8.73 9.57 0.98
N PRO A 48 8.06 9.59 2.15
CA PRO A 48 8.32 10.56 3.21
C PRO A 48 9.56 10.19 4.03
N ASN A 49 10.71 10.05 3.36
CA ASN A 49 11.99 9.68 3.96
C ASN A 49 13.15 10.48 3.30
N THR A 50 14.34 10.41 3.89
CA THR A 50 15.54 11.11 3.38
C THR A 50 16.36 10.26 2.40
N THR A 51 15.82 9.13 1.93
CA THR A 51 16.52 8.19 1.05
C THR A 51 16.48 8.65 -0.40
N GLN A 52 17.52 8.34 -1.17
CA GLN A 52 17.57 8.63 -2.60
C GLN A 52 16.38 7.99 -3.35
N THR A 53 15.78 8.75 -4.29
CA THR A 53 14.65 8.30 -5.11
C THR A 53 14.91 6.95 -5.78
N ASP A 54 16.11 6.70 -6.31
CA ASP A 54 16.42 5.45 -7.00
C ASP A 54 16.49 4.25 -6.04
N SER A 55 16.86 4.48 -4.78
CA SER A 55 16.81 3.46 -3.72
C SER A 55 15.36 3.16 -3.31
N ASN A 56 14.51 4.18 -3.22
CA ASN A 56 13.06 4.01 -3.00
C ASN A 56 12.41 3.26 -4.18
N TYR A 57 12.77 3.59 -5.42
CA TYR A 57 12.31 2.90 -6.62
C TYR A 57 12.64 1.40 -6.57
N ARG A 58 13.89 1.04 -6.27
CA ARG A 58 14.30 -0.37 -6.10
C ARG A 58 13.57 -1.08 -4.95
N ARG A 59 13.21 -0.34 -3.90
CA ARG A 59 12.46 -0.88 -2.75
C ARG A 59 11.01 -1.20 -3.15
N ILE A 60 10.36 -0.34 -3.94
CA ILE A 60 9.04 -0.60 -4.51
C ILE A 60 9.07 -1.82 -5.43
N GLN A 61 10.07 -1.91 -6.32
CA GLN A 61 10.21 -3.06 -7.23
C GLN A 61 10.33 -4.37 -6.46
N ARG A 62 11.19 -4.43 -5.44
CA ARG A 62 11.34 -5.60 -4.56
C ARG A 62 10.04 -5.92 -3.81
N PHE A 63 9.35 -4.90 -3.30
CA PHE A 63 8.06 -5.12 -2.65
C PHE A 63 7.07 -5.81 -3.60
N LEU A 64 6.92 -5.31 -4.82
CA LEU A 64 5.99 -5.88 -5.82
C LEU A 64 6.40 -7.26 -6.32
N ALA A 65 7.70 -7.56 -6.39
CA ALA A 65 8.19 -8.85 -6.82
C ALA A 65 8.09 -9.93 -5.73
N ASP A 66 8.35 -9.57 -4.47
CA ASP A 66 8.59 -10.52 -3.38
C ASP A 66 7.47 -10.54 -2.33
N THR A 67 6.39 -9.77 -2.52
CA THR A 67 5.28 -9.69 -1.56
C THR A 67 4.02 -10.31 -2.13
N GLU A 68 3.68 -11.46 -1.56
CA GLU A 68 2.34 -12.02 -1.68
C GLU A 68 1.39 -11.27 -0.74
N LEU A 69 0.28 -10.80 -1.28
CA LEU A 69 -0.80 -10.16 -0.52
C LEU A 69 -1.97 -11.14 -0.49
N ASP A 70 -2.30 -11.60 0.71
CA ASP A 70 -3.44 -12.48 0.93
C ASP A 70 -4.75 -11.72 0.64
N GLU A 71 -5.47 -12.16 -0.39
CA GLU A 71 -6.72 -11.55 -0.84
C GLU A 71 -7.79 -11.51 0.26
N HIS A 72 -7.83 -12.52 1.14
CA HIS A 72 -8.76 -12.53 2.28
C HIS A 72 -8.40 -11.45 3.31
N GLN A 73 -7.11 -11.23 3.57
CA GLN A 73 -6.66 -10.16 4.47
C GLN A 73 -6.95 -8.78 3.88
N ILE A 74 -6.74 -8.61 2.57
CA ILE A 74 -7.07 -7.36 1.87
C ILE A 74 -8.57 -7.11 1.90
N ALA A 75 -9.39 -8.13 1.62
CA ALA A 75 -10.85 -8.02 1.71
C ALA A 75 -11.29 -7.65 3.13
N SER A 76 -10.79 -8.35 4.15
CA SER A 76 -11.12 -8.06 5.55
C SER A 76 -10.73 -6.64 5.95
N LEU A 77 -9.53 -6.19 5.56
CA LEU A 77 -9.09 -4.80 5.77
C LEU A 77 -10.08 -3.80 5.16
N ILE A 78 -10.50 -4.00 3.90
CA ILE A 78 -11.43 -3.10 3.21
C ILE A 78 -12.79 -3.08 3.92
N TYR A 79 -13.34 -4.24 4.27
CA TYR A 79 -14.61 -4.34 4.98
C TYR A 79 -14.56 -3.62 6.34
N ASN A 80 -13.48 -3.83 7.11
CA ASN A 80 -13.30 -3.21 8.41
C ASN A 80 -13.08 -1.69 8.30
N LEU A 81 -12.33 -1.24 7.29
CA LEU A 81 -12.01 0.17 7.11
C LEU A 81 -13.24 1.01 6.77
N PHE A 82 -14.16 0.46 5.97
CA PHE A 82 -15.35 1.16 5.51
C PHE A 82 -16.63 0.74 6.24
N GLY A 83 -16.55 -0.23 7.17
CA GLY A 83 -17.72 -0.74 7.89
C GLY A 83 -18.73 -1.41 6.96
N LEU A 84 -18.25 -2.15 5.96
CA LEU A 84 -19.10 -2.79 4.95
C LEU A 84 -19.81 -4.02 5.52
N ASP A 85 -21.06 -4.21 5.11
CA ASP A 85 -21.87 -5.38 5.43
C ASP A 85 -22.42 -6.03 4.15
N LYS A 86 -23.59 -5.60 3.67
CA LYS A 86 -24.24 -6.06 2.47
C LYS A 86 -23.69 -5.27 1.29
N VAL A 87 -22.88 -5.93 0.48
CA VAL A 87 -22.28 -5.35 -0.73
C VAL A 87 -23.00 -5.80 -1.99
N THR A 88 -22.90 -5.00 -3.04
CA THR A 88 -23.32 -5.38 -4.41
C THR A 88 -22.08 -5.83 -5.17
N LEU A 89 -22.14 -7.04 -5.74
CA LEU A 89 -21.09 -7.51 -6.64
C LEU A 89 -21.28 -6.87 -8.03
N THR A 90 -20.36 -6.01 -8.42
CA THR A 90 -20.29 -5.42 -9.76
C THR A 90 -19.08 -6.00 -10.48
N ILE A 91 -19.30 -6.57 -11.67
CA ILE A 91 -18.25 -7.17 -12.50
C ILE A 91 -18.22 -6.43 -13.82
N ASP A 92 -17.05 -5.91 -14.19
CA ASP A 92 -16.77 -5.28 -15.47
C ASP A 92 -15.44 -5.83 -16.01
N ARG A 93 -15.28 -5.89 -17.34
CA ARG A 93 -14.04 -6.40 -17.94
C ARG A 93 -13.08 -5.25 -18.23
N THR A 94 -11.86 -5.35 -17.73
CA THR A 94 -10.71 -4.53 -18.15
C THR A 94 -9.82 -5.36 -19.08
N ASN A 95 -9.08 -4.70 -19.98
CA ASN A 95 -8.15 -5.35 -20.91
C ASN A 95 -6.94 -5.99 -20.22
#